data_AF-A0A843GLN4-F1
#
_entry.id   AF-A0A843GLN4-F1
#
_cell.length_a   1.000
_cell.length_b   1.000
_cell.length_c   1.000
_cell.angle_alpha   90.00
_cell.angle_beta   90.00
_cell.angle_gamma   90.00
#
_symmetry.space_group_name_H-M   'P 1'
#
loop_
_entity.id
_entity.type
_entity.pdbx_description
1 polymer ?
#
loop_
_entity_poly.entity_id
_entity_poly.type
_entity_poly.pdbx_seq_one_letter_code
_entity_poly.pdbx_strand_id
1 'polypeptide(L)'
;MNQLKTDINKIKKILNADYDHERPDVIRSKKFGRAFATMIKHMFPDCEIIQSNCYCEASGFIKKPNGKIIYYSSEDYRWPIMGRTWTSSVLYRTADSEKDYHGGSNNFSDLEHFKENVEKLFERMV
;
A
#
# COMPACT_ATOMS: atom_id res chain seq x y z
N MET A 1 -14.27 0.51 16.98
CA MET A 1 -13.54 1.32 15.98
C MET A 1 -13.10 0.37 14.87
N ASN A 2 -13.44 0.63 13.59
CA ASN A 2 -13.05 -0.23 12.46
C ASN A 2 -11.52 -0.39 12.44
N GLN A 3 -10.99 -1.61 12.29
CA GLN A 3 -9.55 -1.93 12.29
C GLN A 3 -8.77 -1.03 11.32
N LEU A 4 -9.33 -0.76 10.14
CA LEU A 4 -8.75 0.17 9.15
C LEU A 4 -8.50 1.57 9.73
N LYS A 5 -9.48 2.12 10.46
CA LYS A 5 -9.35 3.45 11.09
C LYS A 5 -8.25 3.44 12.16
N THR A 6 -8.13 2.35 12.91
CA THR A 6 -7.05 2.17 13.89
C THR A 6 -5.68 2.19 13.21
N ASP A 7 -5.53 1.44 12.12
CA ASP A 7 -4.27 1.35 11.37
C ASP A 7 -3.90 2.69 10.72
N ILE A 8 -4.86 3.37 10.07
CA ILE A 8 -4.65 4.71 9.50
C ILE A 8 -4.18 5.70 10.58
N ASN A 9 -4.84 5.72 11.74
CA ASN A 9 -4.46 6.62 12.82
C ASN A 9 -3.06 6.31 13.37
N LYS A 10 -2.68 5.03 13.44
CA LYS A 10 -1.32 4.62 13.82
C LYS A 10 -0.28 5.11 12.81
N ILE A 11 -0.56 4.97 11.51
CA ILE A 11 0.34 5.43 10.44
C ILE A 11 0.48 6.96 10.48
N LYS A 12 -0.62 7.71 10.65
CA LYS A 12 -0.57 9.17 10.82
C LYS A 12 0.31 9.59 12.00
N LYS A 13 0.21 8.90 13.14
CA LYS A 13 1.10 9.15 14.30
C LYS A 13 2.57 8.87 13.98
N ILE A 14 2.86 7.79 13.24
CA ILE A 14 4.23 7.48 12.79
C ILE A 14 4.75 8.60 11.90
N LEU A 15 3.99 9.01 10.90
CA LEU A 15 4.40 10.04 9.97
C LEU A 15 4.60 11.40 10.67
N ASN A 16 3.70 11.80 11.57
CA ASN A 16 3.86 13.04 12.34
C ASN A 16 5.10 13.05 13.25
N ALA A 17 5.55 11.89 13.72
CA ALA A 17 6.72 11.78 14.59
C ALA A 17 8.03 11.59 13.81
N ASP A 18 7.97 10.94 12.65
CA ASP A 18 9.14 10.62 11.83
C ASP A 18 9.42 11.69 10.75
N TYR A 19 8.43 12.49 10.35
CA TYR A 19 8.57 13.47 9.27
C TYR A 19 8.91 14.87 9.81
N ASP A 20 10.14 15.31 9.52
CA ASP A 20 10.57 16.69 9.75
C ASP A 20 10.15 17.55 8.55
N HIS A 21 9.12 18.40 8.75
CA HIS A 21 8.62 19.31 7.72
C HIS A 21 9.62 20.40 7.32
N GLU A 22 10.67 20.64 8.12
CA GLU A 22 11.72 21.63 7.84
C GLU A 22 12.90 21.03 7.06
N ARG A 23 12.98 19.70 6.99
CA ARG A 23 14.02 18.95 6.26
C ARG A 23 13.43 17.86 5.37
N PRO A 24 12.83 18.22 4.22
CA PRO A 24 12.20 17.25 3.30
C PRO A 24 13.21 16.28 2.64
N ASP A 25 14.51 16.56 2.75
CA ASP A 25 15.62 15.69 2.37
C ASP A 25 15.84 14.50 3.33
N VAL A 26 15.24 14.56 4.53
CA VAL A 26 15.49 13.63 5.63
C VAL A 26 14.42 12.53 5.69
N ILE A 27 14.86 11.36 5.19
CA ILE A 27 14.65 10.01 5.73
C ILE A 27 13.32 9.28 5.45
N ARG A 28 13.48 8.23 4.64
CA ARG A 28 12.76 6.95 4.63
C ARG A 28 12.20 6.56 6.02
N SER A 29 10.90 6.74 6.27
CA SER A 29 10.26 6.10 7.43
C SER A 29 10.10 4.60 7.17
N LYS A 30 11.10 3.79 7.57
CA LYS A 30 10.96 2.32 7.57
C LYS A 30 9.75 1.86 8.41
N LYS A 31 9.32 2.68 9.37
CA LYS A 31 8.13 2.41 10.19
C LYS A 31 6.85 2.55 9.38
N PHE A 32 6.77 3.56 8.49
CA PHE A 32 5.65 3.71 7.56
C PHE A 32 5.44 2.45 6.73
N GLY A 33 6.46 1.99 6.00
CA GLY A 33 6.32 0.81 5.13
C GLY A 33 5.89 -0.44 5.89
N ARG A 34 6.44 -0.69 7.09
CA ARG A 34 6.05 -1.83 7.93
C ARG A 34 4.61 -1.72 8.44
N ALA A 35 4.20 -0.53 8.86
CA ALA A 35 2.85 -0.28 9.34
C ALA A 35 1.82 -0.39 8.20
N PHE A 36 2.17 0.11 7.01
CA PHE A 36 1.35 -0.02 5.81
C PHE A 36 1.22 -1.48 5.37
N ALA A 37 2.31 -2.25 5.29
CA ALA A 37 2.26 -3.67 4.99
C ALA A 37 1.43 -4.46 6.02
N THR A 38 1.49 -4.07 7.30
CA THR A 38 0.65 -4.65 8.37
C THR A 38 -0.84 -4.36 8.13
N MET A 39 -1.17 -3.12 7.77
CA MET A 39 -2.54 -2.73 7.41
C MET A 39 -3.05 -3.54 6.21
N ILE A 40 -2.22 -3.71 5.16
CA ILE A 40 -2.57 -4.57 4.02
C ILE A 40 -2.79 -6.02 4.48
N LYS A 41 -1.95 -6.54 5.37
CA LYS A 41 -2.13 -7.89 5.94
C LYS A 41 -3.45 -8.04 6.70
N HIS A 42 -3.89 -7.01 7.43
CA HIS A 42 -5.21 -7.04 8.08
C HIS A 42 -6.37 -7.03 7.07
N MET A 43 -6.20 -6.39 5.91
CA MET A 43 -7.21 -6.41 4.84
C MET A 43 -7.29 -7.80 4.18
N PHE A 44 -6.15 -8.48 4.00
CA PHE A 44 -6.03 -9.76 3.31
C PHE A 44 -5.36 -10.82 4.19
N PRO A 45 -6.04 -11.31 5.25
CA PRO A 45 -5.45 -12.22 6.23
C PRO A 45 -5.02 -13.58 5.65
N ASP A 46 -5.67 -14.03 4.57
CA ASP A 46 -5.40 -15.30 3.90
C ASP A 46 -4.35 -15.19 2.79
N CYS A 47 -3.78 -14.00 2.58
CA CYS A 47 -2.77 -13.74 1.56
C CYS A 47 -1.37 -13.58 2.19
N GLU A 48 -0.36 -13.96 1.42
CA GLU A 48 1.02 -13.61 1.72
C GLU A 48 1.28 -12.16 1.30
N ILE A 49 1.77 -11.34 2.25
CA ILE A 49 2.14 -9.95 1.99
C ILE A 49 3.64 -9.83 1.92
N ILE A 50 4.14 -9.45 0.75
CA ILE A 50 5.57 -9.37 0.47
C ILE A 50 5.92 -7.89 0.30
N GLN A 51 6.60 -7.33 1.30
CA GLN A 51 7.03 -5.94 1.25
C GLN A 51 8.23 -5.79 0.30
N SER A 52 8.16 -4.85 -0.64
CA SER A 52 9.24 -4.61 -1.60
C SER A 52 10.01 -3.34 -1.30
N ASN A 53 9.37 -2.17 -1.42
CA ASN A 53 10.03 -0.89 -1.26
C ASN A 53 9.37 -0.06 -0.15
N CYS A 54 10.22 0.70 0.51
CA CYS A 54 9.78 1.77 1.39
C CYS A 54 10.80 2.89 1.24
N TYR A 55 10.47 3.94 0.49
CA TYR A 55 11.21 5.20 0.51
C TYR A 55 10.28 6.25 1.12
N CYS A 56 9.54 6.94 0.27
CA CYS A 56 8.44 7.84 0.59
C CYS A 56 7.06 7.25 0.29
N GLU A 57 7.04 6.03 -0.23
CA GLU A 57 5.88 5.24 -0.59
C GLU A 57 6.03 3.85 0.04
N ALA A 58 4.93 3.11 0.16
CA ALA A 58 4.93 1.73 0.61
C ALA A 58 4.40 0.87 -0.53
N SER A 59 5.23 -0.06 -1.00
CA SER A 59 4.86 -0.98 -2.07
C SER A 59 5.23 -2.42 -1.75
N GLY A 60 4.52 -3.32 -2.41
CA GLY A 60 4.68 -4.75 -2.20
C GLY A 60 3.72 -5.55 -3.03
N PHE A 61 3.58 -6.82 -2.65
CA PHE A 61 2.73 -7.78 -3.33
C PHE A 61 1.75 -8.41 -2.36
N ILE A 62 0.55 -8.68 -2.86
CA ILE A 62 -0.48 -9.51 -2.24
C ILE A 62 -0.52 -10.78 -3.07
N LYS A 63 -0.17 -11.91 -2.46
CA LYS A 63 -0.13 -13.21 -3.14
C LYS A 63 -1.16 -14.15 -2.51
N LYS A 64 -2.08 -14.63 -3.33
CA LYS A 64 -3.09 -15.62 -2.92
C LYS A 64 -2.47 -17.03 -2.87
N PRO A 65 -3.04 -17.96 -2.09
CA PRO A 65 -2.60 -19.36 -2.05
C PRO A 65 -2.62 -20.06 -3.42
N ASN A 66 -3.49 -19.63 -4.33
CA ASN A 66 -3.56 -20.13 -5.70
C ASN A 66 -2.48 -19.55 -6.64
N GLY A 67 -1.53 -18.77 -6.12
CA GLY A 67 -0.42 -18.22 -6.88
C GLY A 67 -0.70 -16.90 -7.61
N LYS A 68 -1.93 -16.38 -7.58
CA LYS A 68 -2.24 -15.06 -8.17
C LYS A 68 -1.57 -13.94 -7.36
N ILE A 69 -0.96 -12.99 -8.06
CA ILE A 69 -0.20 -11.90 -7.43
C ILE A 69 -0.73 -10.54 -7.90
N ILE A 70 -0.93 -9.63 -6.95
CA ILE A 70 -1.20 -8.22 -7.20
C ILE A 70 -0.09 -7.39 -6.58
N TYR A 71 0.50 -6.50 -7.37
CA TYR A 71 1.38 -5.45 -6.89
C TYR A 71 0.53 -4.29 -6.36
N TYR A 72 0.97 -3.66 -5.27
CA TYR A 72 0.41 -2.41 -4.75
C TYR A 72 1.50 -1.37 -4.48
N SER A 73 1.13 -0.09 -4.56
CA SER A 73 1.95 1.04 -4.10
C SER A 73 1.09 2.17 -3.57
N SER A 74 1.44 2.70 -2.41
CA SER A 74 0.88 3.98 -1.95
C SER A 74 1.44 5.13 -2.76
N GLU A 75 0.75 6.28 -2.76
CA GLU A 75 1.37 7.56 -3.11
C GLU A 75 2.46 7.96 -2.10
N ASP A 76 3.27 8.94 -2.50
CA ASP A 76 4.26 9.59 -1.65
C ASP A 76 3.58 10.27 -0.44
N TYR A 77 3.96 9.88 0.78
CA TYR A 77 3.36 10.44 2.00
C TYR A 77 3.85 11.86 2.34
N ARG A 78 4.90 12.36 1.68
CA ARG A 78 5.53 13.67 1.95
C ARG A 78 4.84 14.77 1.16
N TRP A 79 4.47 14.49 -0.09
CA TRP A 79 3.99 15.48 -1.04
C TRP A 79 2.68 15.01 -1.70
N PRO A 80 1.52 15.41 -1.16
CA PRO A 80 0.25 15.17 -1.82
C PRO A 80 0.22 15.86 -3.19
N ILE A 81 0.24 15.08 -4.27
CA ILE A 81 0.14 15.61 -5.63
C ILE A 81 -1.34 15.66 -6.02
N MET A 82 -1.84 16.84 -6.38
CA MET A 82 -3.23 17.03 -6.84
C MET A 82 -4.29 16.44 -5.88
N GLY A 83 -4.05 16.54 -4.56
CA GLY A 83 -4.96 16.00 -3.53
C GLY A 83 -4.91 14.48 -3.34
N ARG A 84 -4.05 13.77 -4.08
CA ARG A 84 -3.79 12.34 -3.86
C ARG A 84 -2.85 12.16 -2.69
N THR A 85 -3.16 11.21 -1.83
CA THR A 85 -2.38 10.86 -0.66
C THR A 85 -2.26 9.35 -0.56
N TRP A 86 -1.38 8.87 0.32
CA TRP A 86 -1.25 7.45 0.63
C TRP A 86 -2.55 6.80 1.15
N THR A 87 -3.58 7.57 1.51
CA THR A 87 -4.90 7.06 1.89
C THR A 87 -5.94 7.10 0.77
N SER A 88 -5.83 8.05 -0.17
CA SER A 88 -6.84 8.30 -1.21
C SER A 88 -6.46 7.74 -2.58
N SER A 89 -5.19 7.38 -2.77
CA SER A 89 -4.73 6.78 -4.02
C SER A 89 -3.68 5.71 -3.70
N VAL A 90 -4.11 4.46 -3.80
CA VAL A 90 -3.24 3.29 -3.77
C VAL A 90 -3.31 2.65 -5.14
N LEU A 91 -2.17 2.63 -5.82
CA LEU A 91 -1.98 1.90 -7.07
C LEU A 91 -2.09 0.41 -6.79
N TYR A 92 -2.79 -0.32 -7.65
CA TYR A 92 -2.77 -1.78 -7.69
C TYR A 92 -2.87 -2.29 -9.13
N ARG A 93 -2.19 -3.40 -9.40
CA ARG A 93 -2.17 -4.06 -10.72
C ARG A 93 -1.78 -5.53 -10.59
N THR A 94 -2.09 -6.32 -11.61
CA THR A 94 -1.62 -7.71 -11.70
C THR A 94 -0.09 -7.74 -11.77
N ALA A 95 0.51 -8.83 -11.27
CA ALA A 95 1.94 -9.07 -11.37
C ALA A 95 2.19 -10.56 -11.66
N ASP A 96 3.20 -10.88 -12.47
CA ASP A 96 3.56 -12.27 -12.79
C ASP A 96 4.51 -12.89 -11.76
N SER A 97 5.19 -12.06 -10.97
CA SER A 97 6.11 -12.49 -9.92
C SER A 97 6.28 -11.43 -8.84
N GLU A 98 6.91 -11.81 -7.73
CA GLU A 98 7.26 -10.93 -6.60
C GLU A 98 8.41 -9.95 -6.91
N LYS A 99 8.81 -9.87 -8.18
CA LYS A 99 9.79 -8.92 -8.71
C LYS A 99 9.25 -8.14 -9.90
N ASP A 100 7.99 -8.39 -10.28
CA ASP A 100 7.33 -7.69 -11.36
C ASP A 100 6.72 -6.38 -10.84
N TYR A 101 7.54 -5.34 -10.88
CA TYR A 101 7.13 -3.99 -10.50
C TYR A 101 6.42 -3.23 -11.60
N HIS A 102 6.23 -3.79 -12.79
CA HIS A 102 5.61 -3.09 -13.92
C HIS A 102 4.21 -3.63 -14.23
N GLY A 103 3.99 -4.91 -13.98
CA GLY A 103 2.68 -5.55 -13.91
C GLY A 103 1.76 -5.25 -15.10
N GLY A 104 0.47 -5.47 -14.88
CA GLY A 104 -0.58 -5.08 -15.81
C GLY A 104 -0.96 -3.60 -15.72
N SER A 105 -2.13 -3.26 -16.26
CA SER A 105 -2.66 -1.90 -16.25
C SER A 105 -2.81 -1.33 -14.84
N ASN A 106 -2.48 -0.05 -14.68
CA ASN A 106 -2.61 0.68 -13.42
C ASN A 106 -4.08 0.85 -13.04
N ASN A 107 -4.43 0.52 -11.80
CA ASN A 107 -5.70 0.85 -11.17
C ASN A 107 -5.44 1.62 -9.87
N PHE A 108 -6.37 2.48 -9.46
CA PHE A 108 -6.24 3.26 -8.24
C PHE A 108 -7.49 3.13 -7.37
N SER A 109 -7.29 3.07 -6.07
CA SER A 109 -8.38 3.03 -5.08
C SER A 109 -7.99 3.79 -3.83
N ASP A 110 -8.97 4.35 -3.12
CA ASP A 110 -8.78 4.72 -1.73
C ASP A 110 -8.69 3.47 -0.84
N LEU A 111 -8.24 3.64 0.41
CA LEU A 111 -8.10 2.53 1.37
C LEU A 111 -9.43 1.93 1.84
N GLU A 112 -10.56 2.64 1.74
CA GLU A 112 -11.86 2.12 2.17
C GLU A 112 -12.38 1.07 1.19
N HIS A 113 -12.17 1.30 -0.12
CA HIS A 113 -12.59 0.42 -1.20
C HIS A 113 -11.46 -0.50 -1.71
N PHE A 114 -10.23 -0.35 -1.20
CA PHE A 114 -9.06 -1.07 -1.70
C PHE A 114 -9.24 -2.59 -1.70
N LYS A 115 -9.74 -3.15 -0.59
CA LYS A 115 -9.95 -4.59 -0.47
C LYS A 115 -10.89 -5.12 -1.56
N GLU A 116 -12.06 -4.50 -1.68
CA GLU A 116 -13.08 -4.91 -2.64
C GLU A 116 -12.55 -4.82 -4.08
N ASN A 117 -11.83 -3.74 -4.40
CA ASN A 117 -11.29 -3.51 -5.73
C ASN A 117 -10.17 -4.49 -6.11
N VAL A 118 -9.33 -4.87 -5.16
CA VAL A 118 -8.29 -5.89 -5.33
C VAL A 118 -8.90 -7.29 -5.49
N GLU A 119 -9.92 -7.64 -4.71
CA GLU A 119 -10.64 -8.92 -4.86
C GLU A 119 -11.28 -9.05 -6.24
N LYS A 120 -11.96 -8.01 -6.73
CA LYS A 120 -12.49 -7.95 -8.10
C LYS A 120 -11.40 -8.14 -9.16
N LEU A 121 -10.19 -7.63 -8.92
CA LEU A 121 -9.08 -7.84 -9.85
C LEU A 121 -8.62 -9.30 -9.83
N PHE A 122 -8.51 -9.94 -8.66
CA PHE A 122 -8.16 -11.35 -8.55
C PHE A 122 -9.17 -12.29 -9.23
N GLU A 123 -10.46 -11.94 -9.21
CA GLU A 123 -11.53 -12.69 -9.89
C GLU A 123 -11.39 -12.64 -11.42
N ARG A 124 -10.88 -11.52 -11.96
CA ARG A 124 -10.67 -11.31 -13.40
C ARG A 124 -9.39 -11.94 -13.95
N MET A 125 -8.43 -12.26 -13.08
CA MET A 125 -7.23 -13.02 -13.45
C MET A 125 -7.67 -14.46 -13.71
N VAL A 126 -8.01 -14.80 -14.94
CA VAL A 126 -8.37 -16.18 -15.32
C VAL A 126 -7.11 -17.04 -15.37
#